data_AF-A0A1A8RYF8-F1
#
_entry.id   AF-A0A1A8RYF8-F1
#
_cell.length_a   1.000
_cell.length_b   1.000
_cell.length_c   1.000
_cell.angle_alpha   90.00
_cell.angle_beta   90.00
_cell.angle_gamma   90.00
#
_symmetry.space_group_name_H-M   'P 1'
#
loop_
_entity.id
_entity.type
_entity.pdbx_description
1 polymer ?
#
loop_
_entity_poly.entity_id
_entity_poly.type
_entity_poly.pdbx_seq_one_letter_code
_entity_poly.pdbx_strand_id
1 'polypeptide(L)'
;MEALIPVINKLQDVFNTVGADIMQLPQIAVVGTQSSGKSSVLESLVGRDILPRGTGVVTRRPLILQLVHIDSVDRRKTNEENGIDGEEWGKFLHTKNKIYTSFEEIRQEIEAETDRITGNNKGISDEPIHLKIFSPNVVNLTLVDLPGITKVPVGDQPKDIEIQIRELILKYISNPNSIILAVTAANTDMATSEALKVAREVDPDGRRTLAVVTKLDLMDAGTDAMDVLMGRVIPVKLGIIGVVNRSQLDINQKKVVADSIRDEYAFLQKKYPSLASRNGTKYLARTLNRLLMHHIRDCLPELKTRINVLAAQYQSLLNSYGDPVEDESATLLQLITKFAAEYCNTIEGTAKYIETAELCGGARICYIFHETFGRTLESVDPLGGLTTIDVLTAIRNATGPRPALFVPEVSFELLVKKQVKRLEEPSLRCVELVHEEMQRIIQHCSNYSTQELQRFPKLHEAIVEVVTSLLRKRLPITNEMVHNLVAIELAYINTKHPDFADACGVMNNNIEEQRRNRMRELPAAVPRD
;
A
#
# COMPACT_ATOMS: atom_id res chain seq x y z
N MET A 1 5.38 10.82 -35.81
CA MET A 1 5.93 9.63 -35.10
C MET A 1 7.20 9.98 -34.32
N GLU A 2 8.02 10.90 -34.79
CA GLU A 2 9.24 11.39 -34.11
C GLU A 2 9.00 11.99 -32.72
N ALA A 3 7.76 12.44 -32.43
CA ALA A 3 7.37 12.98 -31.12
C ALA A 3 7.23 11.93 -30.00
N LEU A 4 7.22 10.61 -30.30
CA LEU A 4 6.99 9.57 -29.29
C LEU A 4 8.16 9.39 -28.34
N ILE A 5 9.39 9.48 -28.84
CA ILE A 5 10.60 9.25 -28.04
C ILE A 5 10.83 10.38 -27.02
N PRO A 6 10.69 11.68 -27.39
CA PRO A 6 10.72 12.77 -26.41
C PRO A 6 9.68 12.64 -25.30
N VAL A 7 8.48 12.13 -25.61
CA VAL A 7 7.42 11.90 -24.60
C VAL A 7 7.83 10.82 -23.61
N ILE A 8 8.36 9.69 -24.08
CA ILE A 8 8.88 8.63 -23.20
C ILE A 8 10.05 9.12 -22.34
N ASN A 9 10.96 9.92 -22.91
CA ASN A 9 12.08 10.47 -22.16
C ASN A 9 11.61 11.42 -21.05
N LYS A 10 10.60 12.26 -21.32
CA LYS A 10 9.97 13.09 -20.29
C LYS A 10 9.29 12.25 -19.21
N LEU A 11 8.62 11.16 -19.57
CA LEU A 11 8.02 10.26 -18.60
C LEU A 11 9.10 9.61 -17.70
N GLN A 12 10.22 9.15 -18.27
CA GLN A 12 11.35 8.62 -17.51
C GLN A 12 11.86 9.63 -16.47
N ASP A 13 12.09 10.89 -16.88
CA ASP A 13 12.54 11.94 -15.95
C ASP A 13 11.57 12.14 -14.76
N VAL A 14 10.26 12.16 -15.03
CA VAL A 14 9.23 12.34 -14.00
C VAL A 14 9.23 11.18 -13.02
N PHE A 15 9.26 9.93 -13.51
CA PHE A 15 9.24 8.75 -12.64
C PHE A 15 10.51 8.61 -11.80
N ASN A 16 11.67 8.98 -12.34
CA ASN A 16 12.93 9.00 -11.61
C ASN A 16 12.92 10.00 -10.44
N THR A 17 12.25 11.15 -10.62
CA THR A 17 12.15 12.16 -9.56
C THR A 17 11.29 11.68 -8.38
N VAL A 18 10.31 10.82 -8.65
CA VAL A 18 9.36 10.30 -7.65
C VAL A 18 9.81 8.95 -7.06
N GLY A 19 10.93 8.38 -7.53
CA GLY A 19 11.44 7.09 -7.06
C GLY A 19 10.55 5.90 -7.45
N ALA A 20 9.82 6.02 -8.56
CA ALA A 20 8.81 5.03 -8.94
C ALA A 20 9.41 3.90 -9.80
N ASP A 21 9.94 2.85 -9.14
CA ASP A 21 10.28 1.55 -9.76
C ASP A 21 9.07 0.81 -10.36
N ILE A 22 7.86 1.38 -10.22
CA ILE A 22 6.58 0.73 -10.49
C ILE A 22 6.22 0.76 -12.00
N MET A 23 6.86 1.64 -12.79
CA MET A 23 6.51 1.85 -14.20
C MET A 23 7.45 1.18 -15.18
N GLN A 24 6.89 0.24 -15.95
CA GLN A 24 7.56 -0.50 -17.00
C GLN A 24 7.61 0.31 -18.30
N LEU A 25 8.59 1.20 -18.41
CA LEU A 25 8.76 2.05 -19.59
C LEU A 25 9.47 1.31 -20.73
N PRO A 26 9.15 1.63 -22.00
CA PRO A 26 9.87 1.10 -23.16
C PRO A 26 11.32 1.56 -23.19
N GLN A 27 12.26 0.62 -23.28
CA GLN A 27 13.70 0.91 -23.30
C GLN A 27 14.48 -0.18 -24.04
N ILE A 28 15.69 0.14 -24.52
CA ILE A 28 16.62 -0.86 -25.06
C ILE A 28 17.70 -1.16 -24.02
N ALA A 29 17.71 -2.37 -23.48
CA ALA A 29 18.73 -2.81 -22.52
C ALA A 29 19.86 -3.55 -23.24
N VAL A 30 21.09 -3.07 -23.09
CA VAL A 30 22.28 -3.65 -23.72
C VAL A 30 22.90 -4.69 -22.80
N VAL A 31 22.92 -5.94 -23.25
CA VAL A 31 23.46 -7.08 -22.49
C VAL A 31 24.61 -7.71 -23.27
N GLY A 32 25.72 -7.97 -22.60
CA GLY A 32 26.90 -8.56 -23.21
C GLY A 32 27.90 -9.03 -22.16
N THR A 33 28.78 -9.95 -22.54
CA THR A 33 29.96 -10.26 -21.71
C THR A 33 30.91 -9.07 -21.66
N GLN A 34 31.79 -9.03 -20.66
CA GLN A 34 32.91 -8.10 -20.69
C GLN A 34 33.72 -8.28 -21.99
N SER A 35 34.14 -7.18 -22.60
CA SER A 35 34.89 -7.16 -23.87
C SER A 35 34.14 -7.67 -25.11
N SER A 36 32.82 -7.91 -25.03
CA SER A 36 31.94 -8.19 -26.19
C SER A 36 31.83 -7.01 -27.17
N GLY A 37 32.28 -5.81 -26.79
CA GLY A 37 32.18 -4.61 -27.61
C GLY A 37 30.94 -3.75 -27.36
N LYS A 38 30.18 -4.01 -26.28
CA LYS A 38 29.02 -3.20 -25.85
C LYS A 38 29.26 -1.69 -25.90
N SER A 39 30.32 -1.20 -25.24
CA SER A 39 30.63 0.23 -25.18
C SER A 39 30.98 0.78 -26.56
N SER A 40 31.69 0.01 -27.39
CA SER A 40 32.03 0.40 -28.75
C SER A 40 30.81 0.48 -29.67
N VAL A 41 29.81 -0.40 -29.48
CA VAL A 41 28.52 -0.30 -30.19
C VAL A 41 27.81 1.00 -29.80
N LEU A 42 27.73 1.30 -28.50
CA LEU A 42 27.08 2.52 -28.00
C LEU A 42 27.76 3.80 -28.50
N GLU A 43 29.09 3.88 -28.43
CA GLU A 43 29.86 5.02 -28.95
C GLU A 43 29.72 5.17 -30.46
N SER A 44 29.60 4.06 -31.20
CA SER A 44 29.37 4.10 -32.65
C SER A 44 27.96 4.59 -33.00
N LEU A 45 26.96 4.33 -32.14
CA LEU A 45 25.62 4.90 -32.24
C LEU A 45 25.60 6.40 -31.90
N VAL A 46 26.43 6.84 -30.94
CA VAL A 46 26.57 8.27 -30.58
C VAL A 46 27.41 9.03 -31.60
N GLY A 47 28.42 8.38 -32.20
CA GLY A 47 29.42 9.02 -33.06
C GLY A 47 30.62 9.60 -32.30
N ARG A 48 30.67 9.48 -30.96
CA ARG A 48 31.69 10.07 -30.08
C ARG A 48 32.12 9.10 -28.99
N ASP A 49 33.36 9.25 -28.52
CA ASP A 49 33.90 8.56 -27.36
C ASP A 49 33.37 9.20 -26.08
N ILE A 50 32.39 8.56 -25.43
CA ILE A 50 31.74 9.10 -24.22
C ILE A 50 31.80 8.13 -23.04
N LEU A 51 32.09 6.86 -23.29
CA LEU A 51 32.06 5.84 -22.26
C LEU A 51 33.46 5.64 -21.69
N PRO A 52 33.58 5.38 -20.37
CA PRO A 52 34.85 5.00 -19.78
C PRO A 52 35.43 3.76 -20.46
N ARG A 53 36.76 3.69 -20.51
CA ARG A 53 37.52 2.57 -21.08
C ARG A 53 38.64 2.17 -20.13
N GLY A 54 38.76 0.87 -19.86
CA GLY A 54 39.77 0.35 -18.95
C GLY A 54 39.81 -1.17 -18.93
N THR A 55 40.79 -1.72 -18.21
CA THR A 55 40.84 -3.16 -17.90
C THR A 55 39.98 -3.44 -16.67
N GLY A 56 39.24 -4.56 -16.66
CA GLY A 56 38.26 -4.87 -15.60
C GLY A 56 36.83 -4.42 -15.91
N VAL A 57 35.95 -4.45 -14.91
CA VAL A 57 34.54 -4.03 -15.05
C VAL A 57 34.49 -2.51 -15.15
N VAL A 58 34.33 -2.02 -16.38
CA VAL A 58 34.37 -0.58 -16.66
C VAL A 58 33.04 0.09 -16.33
N THR A 59 31.92 -0.50 -16.77
CA THR A 59 30.57 -0.06 -16.40
C THR A 59 30.18 -0.73 -15.08
N ARG A 60 30.21 0.01 -13.96
CA ARG A 60 29.84 -0.49 -12.61
C ARG A 60 28.45 -0.06 -12.14
N ARG A 61 27.82 0.89 -12.85
CA ARG A 61 26.46 1.37 -12.65
C ARG A 61 25.73 1.33 -14.00
N PRO A 62 24.42 1.05 -14.03
CA PRO A 62 23.64 1.21 -15.25
C PRO A 62 23.73 2.65 -15.76
N LEU A 63 23.96 2.83 -17.06
CA LEU A 63 23.94 4.16 -17.69
C LEU A 63 22.74 4.25 -18.63
N ILE A 64 21.78 5.11 -18.28
CA ILE A 64 20.64 5.44 -19.13
C ILE A 64 21.06 6.58 -20.05
N LEU A 65 21.38 6.22 -21.29
CA LEU A 65 21.82 7.11 -22.35
C LEU A 65 20.65 7.47 -23.27
N GLN A 66 20.28 8.74 -23.27
CA GLN A 66 19.25 9.30 -24.13
C GLN A 66 19.89 10.15 -25.22
N LEU A 67 19.82 9.68 -26.46
CA LEU A 67 20.22 10.42 -27.65
C LEU A 67 19.03 11.26 -28.13
N VAL A 68 19.26 12.55 -28.30
CA VAL A 68 18.27 13.53 -28.75
C VAL A 68 18.76 14.17 -30.05
N HIS A 69 18.04 13.91 -31.13
CA HIS A 69 18.26 14.57 -32.42
C HIS A 69 17.85 16.04 -32.30
N ILE A 70 18.74 16.95 -32.71
CA ILE A 70 18.48 18.39 -32.75
C ILE A 70 18.54 18.89 -34.20
N ASP A 71 17.44 19.46 -34.68
CA ASP A 71 17.40 20.06 -36.01
C ASP A 71 18.05 21.46 -36.04
N SER A 72 18.46 21.87 -37.24
CA SER A 72 19.16 23.15 -37.48
C SER A 72 18.36 24.40 -37.08
N VAL A 73 17.04 24.30 -37.00
CA VAL A 73 16.12 25.38 -36.59
C VAL A 73 15.98 25.46 -35.08
N ASP A 74 15.82 24.32 -34.40
CA ASP A 74 15.77 24.25 -32.93
C ASP A 74 17.13 24.61 -32.30
N ARG A 75 18.23 24.33 -33.00
CA ARG A 75 19.58 24.76 -32.64
C ARG A 75 19.70 26.27 -32.41
N ARG A 76 19.04 27.11 -33.22
CA ARG A 76 19.13 28.58 -33.08
C ARG A 76 18.40 29.09 -31.83
N LYS A 77 17.20 28.58 -31.57
CA LYS A 77 16.43 28.93 -30.37
C LYS A 77 17.13 28.46 -29.09
N THR A 78 17.67 27.24 -29.10
CA THR A 78 18.32 26.66 -27.91
C THR A 78 19.65 27.33 -27.58
N ASN A 79 20.43 27.72 -28.60
CA ASN A 79 21.69 28.44 -28.43
C ASN A 79 21.47 29.90 -27.97
N GLU A 80 20.42 30.57 -28.46
CA GLU A 80 20.06 31.93 -28.03
C GLU A 80 19.51 31.97 -26.59
N GLU A 81 18.73 30.96 -26.16
CA GLU A 81 18.16 30.91 -24.80
C GLU A 81 19.16 30.44 -23.73
N ASN A 82 20.14 29.58 -24.08
CA ASN A 82 21.03 28.94 -23.11
C ASN A 82 22.52 29.30 -23.26
N GLY A 83 22.89 30.16 -24.21
CA GLY A 83 24.28 30.59 -24.42
C GLY A 83 25.25 29.46 -24.80
N ILE A 84 24.80 28.51 -25.62
CA ILE A 84 25.55 27.29 -25.97
C ILE A 84 26.41 27.56 -27.22
N ASP A 85 27.73 27.42 -27.09
CA ASP A 85 28.71 27.66 -28.17
C ASP A 85 29.14 26.36 -28.91
N GLY A 86 28.38 25.26 -28.74
CA GLY A 86 28.72 23.93 -29.24
C GLY A 86 27.67 23.34 -30.20
N GLU A 87 28.14 22.63 -31.23
CA GLU A 87 27.26 21.91 -32.18
C GLU A 87 26.59 20.66 -31.58
N GLU A 88 27.22 20.08 -30.55
CA GLU A 88 26.80 18.89 -29.83
C GLU A 88 27.10 19.11 -28.33
N TRP A 89 26.22 18.65 -27.45
CA TRP A 89 26.40 18.80 -26.00
C TRP A 89 25.71 17.69 -25.22
N GLY A 90 26.09 17.53 -23.96
CA GLY A 90 25.49 16.59 -23.02
C GLY A 90 24.98 17.26 -21.74
N LYS A 91 24.07 16.57 -21.05
CA LYS A 91 23.49 17.01 -19.78
C LYS A 91 23.21 15.80 -18.89
N PHE A 92 23.68 15.85 -17.66
CA PHE A 92 23.35 14.84 -16.66
C PHE A 92 22.17 15.27 -15.80
N LEU A 93 21.43 14.30 -15.27
CA LEU A 93 20.34 14.56 -14.33
C LEU A 93 20.88 15.10 -12.99
N HIS A 94 21.97 14.55 -12.47
CA HIS A 94 22.52 14.91 -11.16
C HIS A 94 23.16 16.31 -11.13
N THR A 95 23.67 16.81 -12.25
CA THR A 95 24.25 18.16 -12.36
C THR A 95 23.24 19.24 -12.76
N LYS A 96 21.94 18.89 -12.79
CA LYS A 96 20.81 19.79 -13.11
C LYS A 96 21.01 20.61 -14.37
N ASN A 97 21.54 21.83 -14.29
CA ASN A 97 21.61 22.79 -15.40
C ASN A 97 22.99 22.89 -16.06
N LYS A 98 24.01 22.18 -15.57
CA LYS A 98 25.34 22.20 -16.20
C LYS A 98 25.28 21.54 -17.59
N ILE A 99 25.78 22.25 -18.60
CA ILE A 99 25.88 21.79 -19.98
C ILE A 99 27.33 21.40 -20.24
N TYR A 100 27.53 20.22 -20.81
CA TYR A 100 28.83 19.66 -21.15
C TYR A 100 29.04 19.74 -22.66
N THR A 101 29.93 20.61 -23.13
CA THR A 101 30.30 20.71 -24.56
C THR A 101 31.46 19.79 -24.92
N SER A 102 32.27 19.40 -23.94
CA SER A 102 33.37 18.44 -24.09
C SER A 102 32.90 17.01 -23.74
N PHE A 103 32.97 16.10 -24.71
CA PHE A 103 32.67 14.68 -24.49
C PHE A 103 33.69 13.99 -23.59
N GLU A 104 34.91 14.52 -23.48
CA GLU A 104 35.92 14.05 -22.55
C GLU A 104 35.53 14.39 -21.10
N GLU A 105 34.93 15.55 -20.87
CA GLU A 105 34.36 15.90 -19.55
C GLU A 105 33.15 15.03 -19.20
N ILE A 106 32.32 14.67 -20.18
CA ILE A 106 31.21 13.72 -19.98
C ILE A 106 31.74 12.37 -19.53
N ARG A 107 32.80 11.87 -20.17
CA ARG A 107 33.45 10.61 -19.80
C ARG A 107 33.99 10.65 -18.36
N GLN A 108 34.72 11.72 -18.02
CA GLN A 108 35.27 11.92 -16.68
C GLN A 108 34.17 12.06 -15.61
N GLU A 109 33.05 12.71 -15.94
CA GLU A 109 31.90 12.82 -15.05
C GLU A 109 31.24 11.45 -14.79
N ILE A 110 31.12 10.59 -15.81
CA ILE A 110 30.61 9.21 -15.61
C ILE A 110 31.52 8.44 -14.67
N GLU A 111 32.84 8.55 -14.83
CA GLU A 111 33.83 7.91 -13.95
C GLU A 111 33.71 8.44 -12.52
N ALA A 112 33.71 9.76 -12.35
CA ALA A 112 33.63 10.42 -11.05
C ALA A 112 32.32 10.10 -10.31
N GLU A 113 31.18 10.15 -11.00
CA GLU A 113 29.87 9.84 -10.42
C GLU A 113 29.71 8.34 -10.12
N THR A 114 30.38 7.47 -10.88
CA THR A 114 30.48 6.05 -10.55
C THR A 114 31.26 5.85 -9.25
N ASP A 115 32.46 6.42 -9.15
CA ASP A 115 33.33 6.28 -7.98
C ASP A 115 32.73 6.92 -6.72
N ARG A 116 31.94 7.98 -6.86
CA ARG A 116 31.23 8.63 -5.76
C ARG A 116 30.28 7.70 -5.00
N ILE A 117 29.57 6.81 -5.72
CA ILE A 117 28.58 5.89 -5.14
C ILE A 117 29.19 4.53 -4.82
N THR A 118 29.98 3.96 -5.75
CA THR A 118 30.55 2.62 -5.55
C THR A 118 31.80 2.61 -4.68
N GLY A 119 32.36 3.79 -4.39
CA GLY A 119 33.69 3.94 -3.82
C GLY A 119 34.80 3.37 -4.73
N ASN A 120 36.01 3.33 -4.20
CA ASN A 120 37.17 2.76 -4.91
C ASN A 120 37.21 1.22 -4.90
N ASN A 121 36.28 0.57 -4.19
CA ASN A 121 36.30 -0.87 -3.92
C ASN A 121 35.73 -1.74 -5.06
N LYS A 122 35.64 -1.20 -6.29
CA LYS A 122 35.17 -1.90 -7.51
C LYS A 122 33.80 -2.60 -7.41
N GLY A 123 32.96 -2.20 -6.46
CA GLY A 123 31.58 -2.70 -6.31
C GLY A 123 30.67 -2.22 -7.45
N ILE A 124 29.49 -2.82 -7.56
CA ILE A 124 28.42 -2.38 -8.46
C ILE A 124 27.28 -1.74 -7.67
N SER A 125 26.53 -0.85 -8.30
CA SER A 125 25.32 -0.25 -7.73
C SER A 125 24.19 -0.32 -8.76
N ASP A 126 22.96 -0.50 -8.29
CA ASP A 126 21.77 -0.55 -9.12
C ASP A 126 21.20 0.84 -9.45
N GLU A 127 21.69 1.91 -8.81
CA GLU A 127 21.31 3.29 -9.07
C GLU A 127 21.86 3.77 -10.44
N PRO A 128 20.98 4.07 -11.42
CA PRO A 128 21.41 4.45 -12.76
C PRO A 128 21.95 5.88 -12.85
N ILE A 129 22.93 6.08 -13.74
CA ILE A 129 23.37 7.40 -14.19
C ILE A 129 22.53 7.81 -15.41
N HIS A 130 21.97 9.02 -15.40
CA HIS A 130 21.14 9.54 -16.49
C HIS A 130 21.91 10.58 -17.30
N LEU A 131 22.13 10.30 -18.58
CA LEU A 131 22.86 11.16 -19.50
C LEU A 131 22.03 11.42 -20.77
N LYS A 132 21.82 12.70 -21.09
CA LYS A 132 21.23 13.14 -22.36
C LYS A 132 22.33 13.69 -23.26
N ILE A 133 22.40 13.23 -24.50
CA ILE A 133 23.29 13.75 -25.54
C ILE A 133 22.44 14.37 -26.64
N PHE A 134 22.75 15.61 -27.01
CA PHE A 134 22.11 16.37 -28.05
C PHE A 134 23.06 16.48 -29.24
N SER A 135 22.66 15.96 -30.39
CA SER A 135 23.46 16.02 -31.62
C SER A 135 22.56 15.98 -32.87
N PRO A 136 22.92 16.66 -33.97
CA PRO A 136 22.20 16.54 -35.24
C PRO A 136 22.53 15.24 -36.00
N ASN A 137 23.53 14.49 -35.54
CA ASN A 137 24.05 13.31 -36.21
C ASN A 137 23.50 12.00 -35.63
N VAL A 138 22.70 12.08 -34.58
CA VAL A 138 22.13 10.93 -33.87
C VAL A 138 20.64 10.82 -34.14
N VAL A 139 20.09 9.62 -33.99
CA VAL A 139 18.63 9.43 -33.96
C VAL A 139 18.15 9.51 -32.52
N ASN A 140 16.89 9.96 -32.33
CA ASN A 140 16.23 9.86 -31.04
C ASN A 140 16.23 8.39 -30.58
N LEU A 141 16.91 8.09 -29.48
CA LEU A 141 17.11 6.70 -29.02
C LEU A 141 17.42 6.67 -27.53
N THR A 142 16.85 5.73 -26.80
CA THR A 142 17.13 5.54 -25.37
C THR A 142 17.68 4.14 -25.13
N LEU A 143 18.90 4.10 -24.60
CA LEU A 143 19.70 2.90 -24.39
C LEU A 143 20.07 2.81 -22.91
N VAL A 144 20.02 1.60 -22.35
CA VAL A 144 20.51 1.30 -21.01
C VAL A 144 21.75 0.44 -21.16
N ASP A 145 22.91 1.02 -20.82
CA ASP A 145 24.16 0.28 -20.75
C ASP A 145 24.27 -0.42 -19.39
N LEU A 146 24.33 -1.75 -19.40
CA LEU A 146 24.43 -2.56 -18.20
C LEU A 146 25.87 -3.04 -17.99
N PRO A 147 26.30 -3.35 -16.76
CA PRO A 147 27.59 -3.99 -16.51
C PRO A 147 27.76 -5.27 -17.33
N GLY A 148 28.97 -5.49 -17.85
CA GLY A 148 29.28 -6.68 -18.64
C GLY A 148 29.40 -7.93 -17.76
N ILE A 149 28.86 -9.06 -18.22
CA ILE A 149 28.92 -10.33 -17.48
C ILE A 149 30.38 -10.77 -17.32
N THR A 150 30.79 -11.07 -16.08
CA THR A 150 32.11 -11.61 -15.71
C THR A 150 31.96 -12.94 -14.97
N LYS A 151 32.87 -13.89 -15.22
CA LYS A 151 32.84 -15.24 -14.58
C LYS A 151 33.79 -15.37 -13.38
N VAL A 152 34.78 -14.48 -13.28
CA VAL A 152 35.80 -14.54 -12.25
C VAL A 152 35.95 -13.15 -11.63
N PRO A 153 35.80 -13.00 -10.30
CA PRO A 153 36.04 -11.73 -9.63
C PRO A 153 37.51 -11.35 -9.76
N VAL A 154 37.78 -10.09 -10.11
CA VAL A 154 39.15 -9.57 -10.26
C VAL A 154 39.45 -8.45 -9.27
N GLY A 155 40.58 -8.53 -8.56
CA GLY A 155 40.98 -7.55 -7.54
C GLY A 155 40.05 -7.57 -6.33
N ASP A 156 39.62 -6.40 -5.87
CA ASP A 156 38.78 -6.21 -4.67
C ASP A 156 37.28 -6.47 -4.91
N GLN A 157 36.91 -7.04 -6.07
CA GLN A 157 35.53 -7.37 -6.37
C GLN A 157 34.99 -8.45 -5.43
N PRO A 158 33.71 -8.36 -5.03
CA PRO A 158 33.10 -9.34 -4.16
C PRO A 158 32.98 -10.70 -4.88
N LYS A 159 33.02 -11.81 -4.13
CA LYS A 159 33.01 -13.17 -4.70
C LYS A 159 31.73 -13.49 -5.47
N ASP A 160 30.65 -12.81 -5.16
CA ASP A 160 29.31 -12.90 -5.75
C ASP A 160 29.06 -11.85 -6.85
N ILE A 161 30.09 -11.15 -7.35
CA ILE A 161 29.95 -10.11 -8.38
C ILE A 161 29.21 -10.60 -9.64
N GLU A 162 29.42 -11.85 -10.05
CA GLU A 162 28.71 -12.45 -11.19
C GLU A 162 27.20 -12.50 -10.95
N ILE A 163 26.81 -12.92 -9.74
CA ILE A 163 25.40 -13.02 -9.32
C ILE A 163 24.80 -11.63 -9.26
N GLN A 164 25.48 -10.67 -8.64
CA GLN A 164 25.00 -9.29 -8.54
C GLN A 164 24.82 -8.64 -9.93
N ILE A 165 25.79 -8.81 -10.85
CA ILE A 165 25.68 -8.30 -12.22
C ILE A 165 24.52 -8.97 -12.95
N ARG A 166 24.35 -10.28 -12.78
CA ARG A 166 23.26 -11.03 -13.40
C ARG A 166 21.90 -10.60 -12.88
N GLU A 167 21.74 -10.45 -11.57
CA GLU A 167 20.51 -9.96 -10.94
C GLU A 167 20.18 -8.54 -11.40
N LEU A 168 21.19 -7.67 -11.49
CA LEU A 168 21.05 -6.33 -12.04
C LEU A 168 20.59 -6.38 -13.50
N ILE A 169 21.21 -7.20 -14.35
CA ILE A 169 20.76 -7.37 -15.74
C ILE A 169 19.31 -7.84 -15.78
N LEU A 170 18.97 -8.89 -15.01
CA LEU A 170 17.63 -9.44 -14.92
C LEU A 170 16.60 -8.40 -14.47
N LYS A 171 16.93 -7.50 -13.54
CA LYS A 171 16.06 -6.39 -13.12
C LYS A 171 15.62 -5.53 -14.31
N TYR A 172 16.53 -5.23 -15.23
CA TYR A 172 16.23 -4.40 -16.41
C TYR A 172 15.57 -5.18 -17.55
N ILE A 173 16.02 -6.42 -17.83
CA ILE A 173 15.50 -7.20 -18.96
C ILE A 173 14.21 -7.96 -18.65
N SER A 174 13.86 -8.17 -17.38
CA SER A 174 12.58 -8.78 -16.97
C SER A 174 11.39 -7.86 -17.25
N ASN A 175 11.62 -6.56 -17.47
CA ASN A 175 10.59 -5.66 -17.95
C ASN A 175 10.09 -6.15 -19.33
N PRO A 176 8.80 -6.54 -19.47
CA PRO A 176 8.25 -7.04 -20.73
C PRO A 176 8.28 -5.97 -21.83
N ASN A 177 8.28 -4.70 -21.45
CA ASN A 177 8.38 -3.57 -22.35
C ASN A 177 9.85 -3.21 -22.70
N SER A 178 10.85 -4.02 -22.35
CA SER A 178 12.23 -3.78 -22.78
C SER A 178 12.60 -4.58 -24.04
N ILE A 179 13.31 -3.93 -24.97
CA ILE A 179 14.00 -4.58 -26.07
C ILE A 179 15.40 -4.99 -25.57
N ILE A 180 15.76 -6.26 -25.75
CA ILE A 180 17.06 -6.79 -25.32
C ILE A 180 18.03 -6.71 -26.50
N LEU A 181 19.11 -5.95 -26.34
CA LEU A 181 20.20 -5.88 -27.29
C LEU A 181 21.33 -6.82 -26.84
N ALA A 182 21.34 -8.05 -27.37
CA ALA A 182 22.30 -9.09 -27.00
C ALA A 182 23.58 -8.96 -27.84
N VAL A 183 24.63 -8.37 -27.25
CA VAL A 183 25.92 -8.11 -27.90
C VAL A 183 26.86 -9.29 -27.69
N THR A 184 27.31 -9.90 -28.79
CA THR A 184 28.22 -11.06 -28.81
C THR A 184 29.36 -10.80 -29.78
N ALA A 185 30.57 -11.27 -29.47
CA ALA A 185 31.71 -11.16 -30.36
C ALA A 185 31.76 -12.33 -31.37
N ALA A 186 32.06 -12.04 -32.63
CA ALA A 186 32.10 -13.03 -33.72
C ALA A 186 33.25 -14.04 -33.59
N ASN A 187 34.31 -13.68 -32.87
CA ASN A 187 35.46 -14.55 -32.62
C ASN A 187 35.23 -15.55 -31.47
N THR A 188 34.00 -15.61 -30.94
CA THR A 188 33.59 -16.57 -29.91
C THR A 188 32.42 -17.40 -30.43
N ASP A 189 32.29 -18.64 -29.97
CA ASP A 189 31.15 -19.48 -30.35
C ASP A 189 29.85 -18.87 -29.82
N MET A 190 29.02 -18.41 -30.75
CA MET A 190 27.77 -17.73 -30.43
C MET A 190 26.73 -18.66 -29.80
N ALA A 191 26.83 -19.98 -29.99
CA ALA A 191 25.97 -20.94 -29.31
C ALA A 191 26.16 -20.93 -27.78
N THR A 192 27.34 -20.48 -27.32
CA THR A 192 27.71 -20.35 -25.90
C THR A 192 27.59 -18.93 -25.36
N SER A 193 26.97 -18.01 -26.11
CA SER A 193 26.84 -16.61 -25.71
C SER A 193 26.01 -16.45 -24.43
N GLU A 194 26.65 -15.95 -23.37
CA GLU A 194 25.97 -15.64 -22.11
C GLU A 194 24.90 -14.54 -22.28
N ALA A 195 25.11 -13.60 -23.21
CA ALA A 195 24.14 -12.54 -23.50
C ALA A 195 22.82 -13.13 -24.02
N LEU A 196 22.91 -14.10 -24.93
CA LEU A 196 21.74 -14.80 -25.48
C LEU A 196 21.12 -15.77 -24.46
N LYS A 197 21.95 -16.41 -23.63
CA LYS A 197 21.47 -17.29 -22.57
C LYS A 197 20.62 -16.52 -21.55
N VAL A 198 21.12 -15.40 -21.04
CA VAL A 198 20.39 -14.53 -20.10
C VAL A 198 19.16 -13.92 -20.76
N ALA A 199 19.22 -13.55 -22.04
CA ALA A 199 18.04 -13.09 -22.77
C ALA A 199 16.94 -14.17 -22.87
N ARG A 200 17.30 -15.43 -23.17
CA ARG A 200 16.33 -16.55 -23.28
C ARG A 200 15.63 -16.90 -21.96
N GLU A 201 16.23 -16.58 -20.82
CA GLU A 201 15.58 -16.80 -19.51
C GLU A 201 14.33 -15.93 -19.32
N VAL A 202 14.31 -14.74 -19.93
CA VAL A 202 13.19 -13.77 -19.84
C VAL A 202 12.44 -13.54 -21.15
N ASP A 203 12.96 -14.07 -22.27
CA ASP A 203 12.40 -14.02 -23.62
C ASP A 203 12.73 -15.33 -24.38
N PRO A 204 12.11 -16.46 -24.02
CA PRO A 204 12.46 -17.78 -24.57
C PRO A 204 12.19 -17.88 -26.07
N ASP A 205 11.18 -17.17 -26.57
CA ASP A 205 10.82 -17.12 -27.99
C ASP A 205 11.66 -16.12 -28.81
N GLY A 206 12.47 -15.29 -28.15
CA GLY A 206 13.28 -14.25 -28.78
C GLY A 206 12.46 -13.15 -29.44
N ARG A 207 11.25 -12.84 -28.95
CA ARG A 207 10.31 -11.88 -29.57
C ARG A 207 10.78 -10.44 -29.46
N ARG A 208 11.47 -10.10 -28.37
CA ARG A 208 11.97 -8.76 -28.05
C ARG A 208 13.49 -8.70 -27.95
N THR A 209 14.17 -9.73 -28.46
CA THR A 209 15.63 -9.85 -28.45
C THR A 209 16.21 -9.59 -29.84
N LEU A 210 17.12 -8.61 -29.95
CA LEU A 210 17.92 -8.33 -31.14
C LEU A 210 19.37 -8.75 -30.86
N ALA A 211 19.96 -9.59 -31.72
CA ALA A 211 21.35 -10.00 -31.56
C ALA A 211 22.28 -9.08 -32.36
N VAL A 212 23.37 -8.63 -31.73
CA VAL A 212 24.43 -7.84 -32.37
C VAL A 212 25.73 -8.61 -32.33
N VAL A 213 26.34 -8.79 -33.50
CA VAL A 213 27.58 -9.54 -33.68
C VAL A 213 28.72 -8.58 -33.96
N THR A 214 29.58 -8.36 -32.98
CA THR A 214 30.73 -7.45 -33.09
C THR A 214 31.99 -8.20 -33.57
N LYS A 215 33.07 -7.49 -33.92
CA LYS A 215 34.39 -8.08 -34.21
C LYS A 215 34.41 -9.08 -35.38
N LEU A 216 33.59 -8.86 -36.42
CA LEU A 216 33.55 -9.72 -37.62
C LEU A 216 34.89 -9.79 -38.38
N ASP A 217 35.74 -8.78 -38.17
CA ASP A 217 37.09 -8.63 -38.69
C ASP A 217 38.10 -9.55 -37.99
N LEU A 218 37.84 -9.94 -36.73
CA LEU A 218 38.73 -10.77 -35.91
C LEU A 218 38.36 -12.27 -35.94
N MET A 219 37.54 -12.70 -36.90
CA MET A 219 37.25 -14.11 -37.11
C MET A 219 38.44 -14.85 -37.70
N ASP A 220 38.61 -16.11 -37.32
CA ASP A 220 39.69 -16.97 -37.81
C ASP A 220 39.65 -17.09 -39.33
N ALA A 221 40.82 -17.05 -39.97
CA ALA A 221 40.93 -17.18 -41.41
C ALA A 221 40.33 -18.52 -41.88
N GLY A 222 39.40 -18.46 -42.82
CA GLY A 222 38.64 -19.63 -43.31
C GLY A 222 37.28 -19.84 -42.62
N THR A 223 36.93 -19.03 -41.62
CA THR A 223 35.59 -19.01 -41.01
C THR A 223 34.82 -17.73 -41.37
N ASP A 224 33.50 -17.82 -41.37
CA ASP A 224 32.60 -16.69 -41.58
C ASP A 224 31.37 -16.77 -40.65
N ALA A 225 30.72 -15.63 -40.45
CA ALA A 225 29.51 -15.53 -39.64
C ALA A 225 28.22 -15.58 -40.48
N MET A 226 28.27 -16.09 -41.71
CA MET A 226 27.15 -16.00 -42.65
C MET A 226 25.93 -16.77 -42.15
N ASP A 227 26.12 -18.00 -41.67
CA ASP A 227 25.03 -18.81 -41.12
C ASP A 227 24.40 -18.19 -39.87
N VAL A 228 25.21 -17.52 -39.04
CA VAL A 228 24.73 -16.77 -37.90
C VAL A 228 23.93 -15.55 -38.38
N LEU A 229 24.49 -14.70 -39.24
CA LEU A 229 23.84 -13.47 -39.70
C LEU A 229 22.54 -13.75 -40.49
N MET A 230 22.43 -14.92 -41.12
CA MET A 230 21.19 -15.38 -41.77
C MET A 230 20.16 -15.98 -40.79
N GLY A 231 20.48 -16.12 -39.51
CA GLY A 231 19.57 -16.67 -38.49
C GLY A 231 19.41 -18.19 -38.53
N ARG A 232 20.34 -18.92 -39.16
CA ARG A 232 20.29 -20.40 -39.24
C ARG A 232 20.70 -21.07 -37.93
N VAL A 233 21.60 -20.43 -37.17
CA VAL A 233 22.18 -20.99 -35.93
C VAL A 233 21.37 -20.56 -34.70
N ILE A 234 20.97 -19.29 -34.63
CA ILE A 234 20.32 -18.70 -33.46
C ILE A 234 18.97 -18.10 -33.88
N PRO A 235 17.84 -18.65 -33.40
CA PRO A 235 16.53 -18.07 -33.66
C PRO A 235 16.31 -16.84 -32.77
N VAL A 236 16.35 -15.65 -33.35
CA VAL A 236 15.88 -14.39 -32.74
C VAL A 236 14.92 -13.71 -33.69
N LYS A 237 13.77 -13.22 -33.20
CA LYS A 237 12.69 -12.70 -34.05
C LYS A 237 12.96 -11.29 -34.56
N LEU A 238 13.73 -10.48 -33.82
CA LEU A 238 14.11 -9.13 -34.25
C LEU A 238 15.29 -9.13 -35.25
N GLY A 239 15.93 -10.29 -35.47
CA GLY A 239 17.03 -10.47 -36.40
C GLY A 239 18.42 -10.35 -35.77
N ILE A 240 19.44 -10.41 -36.63
CA ILE A 240 20.85 -10.43 -36.25
C ILE A 240 21.57 -9.38 -37.09
N ILE A 241 22.33 -8.50 -36.43
CA ILE A 241 23.06 -7.41 -37.09
C ILE A 241 24.54 -7.47 -36.73
N GLY A 242 25.37 -7.63 -37.75
CA GLY A 242 26.82 -7.60 -37.66
C GLY A 242 27.37 -6.18 -37.71
N VAL A 243 28.37 -5.89 -36.87
CA VAL A 243 29.05 -4.60 -36.78
C VAL A 243 30.56 -4.77 -36.64
N VAL A 244 31.30 -3.82 -37.20
CA VAL A 244 32.77 -3.73 -37.06
C VAL A 244 33.10 -2.39 -36.43
N ASN A 245 33.74 -2.46 -35.26
CA ASN A 245 34.09 -1.29 -34.46
C ASN A 245 35.61 -1.10 -34.45
N ARG A 246 36.07 0.05 -33.94
CA ARG A 246 37.50 0.35 -33.72
C ARG A 246 38.16 -0.70 -32.83
N SER A 247 39.35 -1.16 -33.24
CA SER A 247 40.22 -1.97 -32.41
C SER A 247 40.87 -1.15 -31.29
N GLN A 248 41.51 -1.80 -30.32
CA GLN A 248 42.25 -1.10 -29.26
C GLN A 248 43.39 -0.22 -29.85
N LEU A 249 44.00 -0.66 -30.94
CA LEU A 249 45.04 0.10 -31.63
C LEU A 249 44.45 1.36 -32.30
N ASP A 250 43.30 1.24 -32.98
CA ASP A 250 42.60 2.39 -33.57
C ASP A 250 42.20 3.41 -32.50
N ILE A 251 41.78 2.95 -31.32
CA ILE A 251 41.43 3.80 -30.17
C ILE A 251 42.66 4.54 -29.65
N ASN A 252 43.79 3.84 -29.48
CA ASN A 252 45.05 4.44 -29.03
C ASN A 252 45.55 5.48 -30.05
N GLN A 253 45.31 5.26 -31.34
CA GLN A 253 45.61 6.19 -32.43
C GLN A 253 44.56 7.30 -32.60
N LYS A 254 43.53 7.34 -31.74
CA LYS A 254 42.43 8.32 -31.78
C LYS A 254 41.72 8.39 -33.15
N LYS A 255 41.55 7.24 -33.81
CA LYS A 255 40.80 7.15 -35.06
C LYS A 255 39.36 7.63 -34.86
N VAL A 256 38.92 8.52 -35.74
CA VAL A 256 37.59 9.12 -35.66
C VAL A 256 36.52 8.07 -35.97
N VAL A 257 35.38 8.12 -35.27
CA VAL A 257 34.26 7.17 -35.46
C VAL A 257 33.75 7.18 -36.90
N ALA A 258 33.68 8.36 -37.53
CA ALA A 258 33.27 8.49 -38.94
C ALA A 258 34.17 7.69 -39.91
N ASP A 259 35.47 7.60 -39.62
CA ASP A 259 36.42 6.81 -40.42
C ASP A 259 36.20 5.32 -40.18
N SER A 260 35.96 4.92 -38.92
CA SER A 260 35.61 3.54 -38.58
C SER A 260 34.34 3.07 -39.28
N ILE A 261 33.31 3.93 -39.42
CA ILE A 261 32.08 3.57 -40.14
C ILE A 261 32.33 3.43 -41.64
N ARG A 262 33.27 4.20 -42.21
CA ARG A 262 33.68 4.05 -43.62
C ARG A 262 34.41 2.72 -43.84
N ASP A 263 35.31 2.37 -42.92
CA ASP A 263 36.05 1.11 -42.97
C ASP A 263 35.14 -0.10 -42.74
N GLU A 264 34.17 0.01 -41.82
CA GLU A 264 33.12 -0.99 -41.62
C GLU A 264 32.37 -1.25 -42.92
N TYR A 265 31.95 -0.19 -43.62
CA TYR A 265 31.23 -0.33 -44.88
C TYR A 265 32.10 -1.02 -45.95
N ALA A 266 33.36 -0.62 -46.09
CA ALA A 266 34.30 -1.24 -47.03
C ALA A 266 34.54 -2.73 -46.72
N PHE A 267 34.70 -3.06 -45.43
CA PHE A 267 34.86 -4.44 -44.96
C PHE A 267 33.64 -5.30 -45.28
N LEU A 268 32.43 -4.82 -44.94
CA LEU A 268 31.18 -5.54 -45.18
C LEU A 268 30.94 -5.76 -46.68
N GLN A 269 31.20 -4.76 -47.52
CA GLN A 269 31.10 -4.89 -48.97
C GLN A 269 32.06 -5.95 -49.54
N LYS A 270 33.25 -6.09 -48.95
CA LYS A 270 34.27 -7.06 -49.41
C LYS A 270 34.00 -8.47 -48.90
N LYS A 271 33.73 -8.63 -47.60
CA LYS A 271 33.64 -9.95 -46.93
C LYS A 271 32.22 -10.52 -46.92
N TYR A 272 31.19 -9.67 -46.88
CA TYR A 272 29.77 -10.08 -46.84
C TYR A 272 28.89 -9.27 -47.82
N PRO A 273 29.15 -9.30 -49.15
CA PRO A 273 28.53 -8.37 -50.10
C PRO A 273 26.99 -8.42 -50.11
N SER A 274 26.41 -9.62 -50.04
CA SER A 274 24.95 -9.81 -50.06
C SER A 274 24.25 -9.32 -48.78
N LEU A 275 24.97 -9.25 -47.67
CA LEU A 275 24.44 -8.87 -46.36
C LEU A 275 24.87 -7.46 -45.95
N ALA A 276 25.73 -6.78 -46.71
CA ALA A 276 26.24 -5.45 -46.39
C ALA A 276 25.13 -4.39 -46.24
N SER A 277 24.00 -4.55 -46.92
CA SER A 277 22.84 -3.67 -46.80
C SER A 277 22.02 -3.84 -45.52
N ARG A 278 22.19 -4.98 -44.82
CA ARG A 278 21.49 -5.36 -43.59
C ARG A 278 22.40 -5.41 -42.36
N ASN A 279 23.65 -4.96 -42.51
CA ASN A 279 24.66 -4.94 -41.46
C ASN A 279 25.29 -3.56 -41.35
N GLY A 280 26.05 -3.36 -40.29
CA GLY A 280 26.77 -2.14 -40.00
C GLY A 280 26.02 -1.19 -39.07
N THR A 281 26.78 -0.28 -38.48
CA THR A 281 26.33 0.65 -37.43
C THR A 281 25.18 1.53 -37.89
N LYS A 282 25.21 2.03 -39.14
CA LYS A 282 24.13 2.86 -39.70
C LYS A 282 22.81 2.09 -39.81
N TYR A 283 22.86 0.82 -40.22
CA TYR A 283 21.68 -0.03 -40.31
C TYR A 283 21.15 -0.38 -38.92
N LEU A 284 22.06 -0.66 -37.97
CA LEU A 284 21.72 -0.91 -36.58
C LEU A 284 20.96 0.27 -35.95
N ALA A 285 21.49 1.50 -36.07
CA ALA A 285 20.86 2.70 -35.52
C ALA A 285 19.44 2.91 -36.05
N ARG A 286 19.24 2.79 -37.37
CA ARG A 286 17.92 2.90 -38.01
C ARG A 286 16.96 1.81 -37.56
N THR A 287 17.47 0.58 -37.44
CA THR A 287 16.66 -0.57 -37.00
C THR A 287 16.24 -0.42 -35.55
N LEU A 288 17.16 -0.04 -34.66
CA LEU A 288 16.87 0.22 -33.25
C LEU A 288 15.85 1.34 -33.06
N ASN A 289 15.99 2.46 -33.78
CA ASN A 289 15.01 3.54 -33.74
C ASN A 289 13.63 3.05 -34.22
N ARG A 290 13.55 2.34 -35.35
CA ARG A 290 12.28 1.79 -35.85
C ARG A 290 11.64 0.81 -34.86
N LEU A 291 12.43 -0.09 -34.29
CA LEU A 291 11.97 -1.07 -33.30
C LEU A 291 11.49 -0.38 -32.04
N LEU A 292 12.24 0.58 -31.51
CA LEU A 292 11.85 1.34 -30.34
C LEU A 292 10.55 2.13 -30.58
N MET A 293 10.41 2.79 -31.73
CA MET A 293 9.17 3.51 -32.08
C MET A 293 7.95 2.58 -32.18
N HIS A 294 8.10 1.43 -32.84
CA HIS A 294 7.02 0.43 -32.95
C HIS A 294 6.65 -0.10 -31.57
N HIS A 295 7.66 -0.44 -30.78
CA HIS A 295 7.48 -0.97 -29.44
C HIS A 295 6.83 0.05 -28.49
N ILE A 296 7.26 1.32 -28.53
CA ILE A 296 6.61 2.40 -27.78
C ILE A 296 5.14 2.52 -28.18
N ARG A 297 4.84 2.47 -29.49
CA ARG A 297 3.46 2.58 -30.00
C ARG A 297 2.57 1.46 -29.48
N ASP A 298 3.08 0.23 -29.48
CA ASP A 298 2.31 -0.94 -29.03
C ASP A 298 2.10 -0.94 -27.51
N CYS A 299 3.09 -0.51 -26.74
CA CYS A 299 3.01 -0.44 -25.28
C CYS A 299 2.24 0.79 -24.76
N LEU A 300 2.07 1.85 -25.56
CA LEU A 300 1.47 3.12 -25.11
C LEU A 300 0.04 2.98 -24.57
N PRO A 301 -0.88 2.21 -25.20
CA PRO A 301 -2.24 2.04 -24.70
C PRO A 301 -2.25 1.38 -23.32
N GLU A 302 -1.48 0.31 -23.14
CA GLU A 302 -1.38 -0.41 -21.86
C GLU A 302 -0.71 0.44 -20.77
N LEU A 303 0.32 1.21 -21.14
CA LEU A 303 0.95 2.16 -20.24
C LEU A 303 -0.05 3.23 -19.76
N LYS A 304 -0.86 3.77 -20.68
CA LYS A 304 -1.90 4.76 -20.34
C LYS A 304 -2.96 4.16 -19.41
N THR A 305 -3.43 2.95 -19.67
CA THR A 305 -4.41 2.30 -18.76
C THR A 305 -3.80 2.05 -17.39
N ARG A 306 -2.54 1.59 -17.32
CA ARG A 306 -1.84 1.39 -16.05
C ARG A 306 -1.65 2.68 -15.27
N ILE A 307 -1.27 3.78 -15.93
CA ILE A 307 -1.19 5.12 -15.31
C ILE A 307 -2.54 5.52 -14.74
N ASN A 308 -3.64 5.35 -15.48
CA ASN A 308 -4.97 5.71 -14.99
C ASN A 308 -5.40 4.87 -13.79
N VAL A 309 -5.09 3.57 -13.77
CA VAL A 309 -5.37 2.69 -12.63
C VAL A 309 -4.57 3.13 -11.40
N LEU A 310 -3.26 3.37 -11.54
CA LEU A 310 -2.41 3.84 -10.44
C LEU A 310 -2.84 5.22 -9.94
N ALA A 311 -3.21 6.13 -10.84
CA ALA A 311 -3.75 7.44 -10.48
C ALA A 311 -5.06 7.30 -9.68
N ALA A 312 -5.98 6.42 -10.09
CA ALA A 312 -7.21 6.17 -9.35
C ALA A 312 -6.95 5.53 -7.98
N GLN A 313 -6.01 4.60 -7.88
CA GLN A 313 -5.60 3.98 -6.61
C GLN A 313 -4.99 5.00 -5.65
N TYR A 314 -4.06 5.84 -6.14
CA TYR A 314 -3.47 6.89 -5.32
C TYR A 314 -4.47 7.99 -4.97
N GLN A 315 -5.41 8.32 -5.86
CA GLN A 315 -6.51 9.22 -5.51
C GLN A 315 -7.41 8.62 -4.43
N SER A 316 -7.73 7.33 -4.50
CA SER A 316 -8.50 6.65 -3.44
C SER A 316 -7.74 6.64 -2.11
N LEU A 317 -6.42 6.46 -2.14
CA LEU A 317 -5.58 6.52 -0.95
C LEU A 317 -5.52 7.94 -0.38
N LEU A 318 -5.37 8.96 -1.22
CA LEU A 318 -5.43 10.36 -0.82
C LEU A 318 -6.79 10.69 -0.18
N ASN A 319 -7.88 10.24 -0.79
CA ASN A 319 -9.22 10.42 -0.24
C ASN A 319 -9.38 9.70 1.11
N SER A 320 -8.68 8.59 1.36
CA SER A 320 -8.70 7.90 2.66
C SER A 320 -7.99 8.68 3.77
N TYR A 321 -7.02 9.53 3.42
CA TYR A 321 -6.42 10.48 4.35
C TYR A 321 -7.31 11.70 4.61
N GLY A 322 -8.39 11.88 3.84
CA GLY A 322 -9.31 13.01 3.93
C GLY A 322 -8.75 14.30 3.35
N ASP A 323 -9.51 15.38 3.52
CA ASP A 323 -9.16 16.69 2.95
C ASP A 323 -8.05 17.39 3.75
N PRO A 324 -7.26 18.27 3.10
CA PRO A 324 -6.33 19.14 3.80
C PRO A 324 -7.08 20.03 4.80
N VAL A 325 -6.46 20.28 5.95
CA VAL A 325 -7.02 21.19 6.96
C VAL A 325 -6.70 22.61 6.51
N GLU A 326 -7.66 23.30 5.91
CA GLU A 326 -7.52 24.72 5.54
C GLU A 326 -7.95 25.64 6.70
N ASP A 327 -9.04 25.29 7.39
CA ASP A 327 -9.56 25.99 8.55
C ASP A 327 -9.64 25.03 9.75
N GLU A 328 -8.76 25.25 10.73
CA GLU A 328 -8.68 24.45 11.96
C GLU A 328 -9.98 24.52 12.78
N SER A 329 -10.63 25.69 12.82
CA SER A 329 -11.81 25.93 13.65
C SER A 329 -13.05 25.24 13.08
N ALA A 330 -13.26 25.37 11.77
CA ALA A 330 -14.36 24.70 11.07
C ALA A 330 -14.18 23.18 11.11
N THR A 331 -12.96 22.69 10.90
CA THR A 331 -12.63 21.26 10.95
C THR A 331 -12.92 20.68 12.34
N LEU A 332 -12.49 21.37 13.41
CA LEU A 332 -12.78 20.95 14.78
C LEU A 332 -14.29 20.83 15.03
N LEU A 333 -15.05 21.86 14.63
CA LEU A 333 -16.50 21.87 14.82
C LEU A 333 -17.17 20.74 14.06
N GLN A 334 -16.77 20.49 12.81
CA GLN A 334 -17.29 19.40 11.98
C GLN A 334 -17.01 18.04 12.62
N LEU A 335 -15.78 17.79 13.09
CA LEU A 335 -15.40 16.54 13.73
C LEU A 335 -16.20 16.29 15.03
N ILE A 336 -16.32 17.30 15.90
CA ILE A 336 -17.10 17.18 17.14
C ILE A 336 -18.58 16.95 16.83
N THR A 337 -19.14 17.69 15.88
CA THR A 337 -20.56 17.57 15.50
C THR A 337 -20.86 16.18 14.92
N LYS A 338 -19.97 15.66 14.08
CA LYS A 338 -20.08 14.32 13.50
C LYS A 338 -20.00 13.24 14.59
N PHE A 339 -19.06 13.36 15.53
CA PHE A 339 -18.96 12.46 16.68
C PHE A 339 -20.24 12.48 17.53
N ALA A 340 -20.75 13.68 17.86
CA ALA A 340 -21.96 13.82 18.67
C ALA A 340 -23.19 13.21 17.97
N ALA A 341 -23.35 13.45 16.67
CA ALA A 341 -24.43 12.86 15.88
C ALA A 341 -24.36 11.33 15.87
N GLU A 342 -23.20 10.74 15.61
CA GLU A 342 -23.03 9.28 15.58
C GLU A 342 -23.22 8.65 16.97
N TYR A 343 -22.78 9.33 18.03
CA TYR A 343 -23.02 8.88 19.41
C TYR A 343 -24.53 8.82 19.73
N CYS A 344 -25.28 9.87 19.40
CA CYS A 344 -26.73 9.90 19.56
C CYS A 344 -27.42 8.83 18.69
N ASN A 345 -27.03 8.72 17.42
CA ASN A 345 -27.62 7.74 16.50
C ASN A 345 -27.38 6.29 16.97
N THR A 346 -26.23 6.01 17.60
CA THR A 346 -25.92 4.67 18.15
C THR A 346 -26.80 4.34 19.35
N ILE A 347 -27.12 5.34 20.18
CA ILE A 347 -28.06 5.19 21.29
C ILE A 347 -29.50 5.03 20.77
N GLU A 348 -29.88 5.73 19.71
CA GLU A 348 -31.21 5.63 19.10
C GLU A 348 -31.39 4.38 18.21
N GLY A 349 -30.30 3.72 17.84
CA GLY A 349 -30.32 2.59 16.90
C GLY A 349 -30.47 2.99 15.42
N THR A 350 -30.20 4.26 15.09
CA THR A 350 -30.27 4.86 13.75
C THR A 350 -28.90 5.10 13.13
N ALA A 351 -27.83 4.61 13.77
CA ALA A 351 -26.46 4.74 13.28
C ALA A 351 -26.30 4.09 11.90
N LYS A 352 -25.45 4.70 11.06
CA LYS A 352 -25.16 4.17 9.71
C LYS A 352 -24.42 2.83 9.75
N TYR A 353 -23.64 2.61 10.81
CA TYR A 353 -22.84 1.41 11.01
C TYR A 353 -23.42 0.62 12.18
N ILE A 354 -24.25 -0.38 11.85
CA ILE A 354 -24.83 -1.29 12.84
C ILE A 354 -23.97 -2.54 12.90
N GLU A 355 -23.37 -2.81 14.07
CA GLU A 355 -22.61 -4.03 14.32
C GLU A 355 -23.56 -5.24 14.35
N THR A 356 -23.24 -6.28 13.57
CA THR A 356 -24.07 -7.49 13.48
C THR A 356 -23.61 -8.62 14.40
N ALA A 357 -22.44 -8.46 15.04
CA ALA A 357 -21.80 -9.50 15.84
C ALA A 357 -22.28 -9.53 17.30
N GLU A 358 -22.44 -8.36 17.94
CA GLU A 358 -22.86 -8.23 19.33
C GLU A 358 -23.96 -7.17 19.45
N LEU A 359 -24.90 -7.38 20.37
CA LEU A 359 -25.92 -6.38 20.71
C LEU A 359 -25.25 -5.22 21.45
N CYS A 360 -25.20 -4.04 20.83
CA CYS A 360 -24.63 -2.83 21.40
C CYS A 360 -25.60 -1.64 21.31
N GLY A 361 -25.27 -0.53 21.95
CA GLY A 361 -25.99 0.72 21.78
C GLY A 361 -27.38 0.72 22.42
N GLY A 362 -28.35 1.32 21.73
CA GLY A 362 -29.73 1.43 22.21
C GLY A 362 -30.40 0.11 22.51
N ALA A 363 -30.24 -0.88 21.62
CA ALA A 363 -30.88 -2.18 21.78
C ALA A 363 -30.31 -2.95 22.99
N ARG A 364 -29.01 -2.78 23.28
CA ARG A 364 -28.38 -3.35 24.46
C ARG A 364 -28.88 -2.72 25.76
N ILE A 365 -29.09 -1.41 25.77
CA ILE A 365 -29.72 -0.70 26.90
C ILE A 365 -31.15 -1.24 27.13
N CYS A 366 -31.92 -1.43 26.05
CA CYS A 366 -33.26 -2.01 26.15
C CYS A 366 -33.24 -3.43 26.73
N TYR A 367 -32.27 -4.26 26.32
CA TYR A 367 -32.04 -5.59 26.88
C TYR A 367 -31.69 -5.53 28.38
N ILE A 368 -30.85 -4.58 28.80
CA ILE A 368 -30.52 -4.38 30.22
C ILE A 368 -31.78 -4.09 31.04
N PHE A 369 -32.66 -3.20 30.56
CA PHE A 369 -33.87 -2.84 31.30
C PHE A 369 -34.91 -3.98 31.38
N HIS A 370 -35.12 -4.74 30.31
CA HIS A 370 -36.18 -5.74 30.29
C HIS A 370 -35.69 -7.14 30.66
N GLU A 371 -34.64 -7.63 30.00
CA GLU A 371 -34.18 -9.01 30.14
C GLU A 371 -33.25 -9.20 31.34
N THR A 372 -32.44 -8.20 31.68
CA THR A 372 -31.55 -8.30 32.85
C THR A 372 -32.26 -7.81 34.11
N PHE A 373 -32.68 -6.54 34.13
CA PHE A 373 -33.28 -5.92 35.31
C PHE A 373 -34.65 -6.51 35.65
N GLY A 374 -35.53 -6.66 34.65
CA GLY A 374 -36.84 -7.30 34.81
C GLY A 374 -36.73 -8.70 35.43
N ARG A 375 -35.93 -9.59 34.83
CA ARG A 375 -35.71 -10.95 35.37
C ARG A 375 -35.06 -10.94 36.76
N THR A 376 -34.16 -9.99 37.02
CA THR A 376 -33.54 -9.85 38.34
C THR A 376 -34.58 -9.49 39.40
N LEU A 377 -35.46 -8.54 39.11
CA LEU A 377 -36.56 -8.18 40.02
C LEU A 377 -37.56 -9.33 40.22
N GLU A 378 -37.93 -10.04 39.15
CA GLU A 378 -38.81 -11.22 39.22
C GLU A 378 -38.21 -12.35 40.08
N SER A 379 -36.88 -12.46 40.11
CA SER A 379 -36.18 -13.44 40.96
C SER A 379 -36.12 -13.06 42.44
N VAL A 380 -36.43 -11.82 42.79
CA VAL A 380 -36.49 -11.39 44.20
C VAL A 380 -37.74 -11.97 44.83
N ASP A 381 -37.56 -13.06 45.58
CA ASP A 381 -38.65 -13.72 46.31
C ASP A 381 -39.35 -12.72 47.26
N PRO A 382 -40.67 -12.47 47.08
CA PRO A 382 -41.44 -11.54 47.92
C PRO A 382 -41.55 -11.99 49.38
N LEU A 383 -41.35 -13.27 49.67
CA LEU A 383 -41.35 -13.83 51.03
C LEU A 383 -39.94 -14.22 51.51
N GLY A 384 -38.92 -13.93 50.70
CA GLY A 384 -37.54 -14.28 51.00
C GLY A 384 -37.07 -13.70 52.33
N GLY A 385 -36.61 -14.56 53.24
CA GLY A 385 -36.17 -14.14 54.57
C GLY A 385 -37.30 -13.73 55.53
N LEU A 386 -38.54 -14.11 55.25
CA LEU A 386 -39.69 -14.03 56.16
C LEU A 386 -40.08 -15.44 56.61
N THR A 387 -39.49 -15.92 57.71
CA THR A 387 -39.97 -17.17 58.31
C THR A 387 -41.25 -16.92 59.10
N THR A 388 -42.10 -17.94 59.26
CA THR A 388 -43.31 -17.85 60.10
C THR A 388 -42.98 -17.39 61.53
N ILE A 389 -41.82 -17.80 62.04
CA ILE A 389 -41.34 -17.41 63.37
C ILE A 389 -41.00 -15.91 63.40
N ASP A 390 -40.36 -15.38 62.37
CA ASP A 390 -40.05 -13.94 62.27
C ASP A 390 -41.32 -13.09 62.19
N VAL A 391 -42.32 -13.55 61.43
CA VAL A 391 -43.62 -12.88 61.32
C VAL A 391 -44.33 -12.85 62.67
N LEU A 392 -44.41 -14.00 63.37
CA LEU A 392 -45.01 -14.08 64.71
C LEU A 392 -44.25 -13.22 65.74
N THR A 393 -42.92 -13.16 65.61
CA THR A 393 -42.06 -12.32 66.45
C THR A 393 -42.32 -10.83 66.18
N ALA A 394 -42.44 -10.42 64.92
CA ALA A 394 -42.80 -9.06 64.56
C ALA A 394 -44.19 -8.66 65.09
N ILE A 395 -45.18 -9.55 65.02
CA ILE A 395 -46.53 -9.33 65.57
C ILE A 395 -46.47 -9.14 67.09
N ARG A 396 -45.76 -10.03 67.80
CA ARG A 396 -45.59 -9.93 69.26
C ARG A 396 -44.87 -8.65 69.68
N ASN A 397 -43.80 -8.29 68.98
CA ASN A 397 -43.05 -7.07 69.26
C ASN A 397 -43.87 -5.80 68.95
N ALA A 398 -44.66 -5.80 67.86
CA ALA A 398 -45.55 -4.70 67.51
C ALA A 398 -46.71 -4.54 68.51
N THR A 399 -47.15 -5.64 69.12
CA THR A 399 -48.15 -5.63 70.20
C THR A 399 -47.59 -5.02 71.49
N GLY A 400 -46.30 -5.23 71.75
CA GLY A 400 -45.60 -4.65 72.89
C GLY A 400 -46.06 -5.21 74.24
N PRO A 401 -46.05 -4.41 75.33
CA PRO A 401 -46.33 -4.90 76.69
C PRO A 401 -47.82 -5.10 76.99
N ARG A 402 -48.72 -4.78 76.05
CA ARG A 402 -50.18 -4.84 76.27
C ARG A 402 -50.78 -6.09 75.59
N PRO A 403 -51.83 -6.71 76.15
CA PRO A 403 -52.57 -7.74 75.44
C PRO A 403 -53.31 -7.13 74.25
N ALA A 404 -53.29 -7.79 73.09
CA ALA A 404 -54.00 -7.38 71.88
C ALA A 404 -55.12 -8.35 71.51
N LEU A 405 -56.23 -7.80 71.01
CA LEU A 405 -57.35 -8.57 70.45
C LEU A 405 -57.19 -8.84 68.95
N PHE A 406 -56.38 -8.03 68.26
CA PHE A 406 -56.17 -8.09 66.81
C PHE A 406 -54.68 -7.94 66.47
N VAL A 407 -54.28 -8.40 65.28
CA VAL A 407 -52.91 -8.25 64.77
C VAL A 407 -52.64 -6.79 64.38
N PRO A 408 -51.57 -6.14 64.87
CA PRO A 408 -51.27 -4.74 64.52
C PRO A 408 -50.84 -4.56 63.05
N GLU A 409 -51.39 -3.56 62.34
CA GLU A 409 -50.99 -3.19 60.97
C GLU A 409 -49.50 -2.83 60.86
N VAL A 410 -48.93 -2.27 61.92
CA VAL A 410 -47.49 -1.94 62.03
C VAL A 410 -46.59 -3.15 61.75
N SER A 411 -47.04 -4.36 62.11
CA SER A 411 -46.28 -5.58 61.83
C SER A 411 -46.22 -5.89 60.34
N PHE A 412 -47.31 -5.68 59.60
CA PHE A 412 -47.36 -5.82 58.15
C PHE A 412 -46.47 -4.78 57.47
N GLU A 413 -46.60 -3.50 57.86
CA GLU A 413 -45.79 -2.43 57.28
C GLU A 413 -44.29 -2.68 57.46
N LEU A 414 -43.86 -3.11 58.65
CA LEU A 414 -42.46 -3.37 58.94
C LEU A 414 -41.89 -4.51 58.07
N LEU A 415 -42.67 -5.57 57.87
CA LEU A 415 -42.26 -6.73 57.06
C LEU A 415 -42.21 -6.38 55.57
N VAL A 416 -43.19 -5.62 55.06
CA VAL A 416 -43.20 -5.16 53.66
C VAL A 416 -42.05 -4.20 53.39
N LYS A 417 -41.78 -3.23 54.28
CA LYS A 417 -40.63 -2.32 54.14
C LYS A 417 -39.30 -3.08 54.07
N LYS A 418 -39.16 -4.18 54.82
CA LYS A 418 -37.97 -5.05 54.74
C LYS A 418 -37.81 -5.68 53.36
N GLN A 419 -38.91 -6.05 52.69
CA GLN A 419 -38.88 -6.63 51.35
C GLN A 419 -38.63 -5.57 50.26
N VAL A 420 -39.34 -4.44 50.31
CA VAL A 420 -39.16 -3.33 49.35
C VAL A 420 -37.71 -2.82 49.36
N LYS A 421 -37.06 -2.75 50.53
CA LYS A 421 -35.66 -2.33 50.63
C LYS A 421 -34.69 -3.23 49.84
N ARG A 422 -35.03 -4.50 49.61
CA ARG A 422 -34.20 -5.43 48.80
C ARG A 422 -34.19 -5.09 47.30
N LEU A 423 -35.11 -4.23 46.85
CA LEU A 423 -35.20 -3.78 45.44
C LEU A 423 -34.19 -2.67 45.11
N GLU A 424 -33.56 -2.05 46.11
CA GLU A 424 -32.61 -0.97 45.92
C GLU A 424 -31.32 -1.43 45.22
N GLU A 425 -30.71 -2.49 45.72
CA GLU A 425 -29.45 -3.04 45.17
C GLU A 425 -29.56 -3.44 43.69
N PRO A 426 -30.56 -4.23 43.23
CA PRO A 426 -30.69 -4.55 41.81
C PRO A 426 -30.99 -3.31 40.95
N SER A 427 -31.67 -2.30 41.50
CA SER A 427 -31.97 -1.06 40.78
C SER A 427 -30.71 -0.21 40.58
N LEU A 428 -29.86 -0.07 41.60
CA LEU A 428 -28.56 0.59 41.48
C LEU A 428 -27.63 -0.17 40.53
N ARG A 429 -27.64 -1.51 40.59
CA ARG A 429 -26.86 -2.34 39.67
C ARG A 429 -27.29 -2.15 38.21
N CYS A 430 -28.58 -1.95 37.95
CA CYS A 430 -29.07 -1.63 36.61
C CYS A 430 -28.48 -0.31 36.08
N VAL A 431 -28.38 0.72 36.92
CA VAL A 431 -27.77 2.01 36.53
C VAL A 431 -26.30 1.83 36.17
N GLU A 432 -25.56 1.03 36.94
CA GLU A 432 -24.15 0.71 36.65
C GLU A 432 -23.98 0.00 35.30
N LEU A 433 -24.83 -0.99 34.99
CA LEU A 433 -24.80 -1.71 33.71
C LEU A 433 -25.07 -0.79 32.52
N VAL A 434 -26.02 0.14 32.66
CA VAL A 434 -26.27 1.15 31.62
C VAL A 434 -25.07 2.09 31.47
N HIS A 435 -24.44 2.50 32.58
CA HIS A 435 -23.24 3.34 32.53
C HIS A 435 -22.08 2.65 31.79
N GLU A 436 -21.87 1.36 32.04
CA GLU A 436 -20.88 0.54 31.33
C GLU A 436 -21.16 0.48 29.82
N GLU A 437 -22.43 0.25 29.42
CA GLU A 437 -22.80 0.24 28.00
C GLU A 437 -22.64 1.62 27.35
N MET A 438 -22.97 2.71 28.05
CA MET A 438 -22.73 4.06 27.55
C MET A 438 -21.24 4.35 27.31
N GLN A 439 -20.34 3.85 28.16
CA GLN A 439 -18.90 3.94 27.93
C GLN A 439 -18.46 3.09 26.74
N ARG A 440 -19.07 1.91 26.56
CA ARG A 440 -18.81 1.02 25.44
C ARG A 440 -19.17 1.65 24.09
N ILE A 441 -20.27 2.40 24.03
CA ILE A 441 -20.68 3.16 22.84
C ILE A 441 -19.60 4.14 22.38
N ILE A 442 -18.85 4.76 23.31
CA ILE A 442 -17.74 5.67 22.96
C ILE A 442 -16.65 4.93 22.19
N GLN A 443 -16.32 3.70 22.60
CA GLN A 443 -15.33 2.85 21.94
C GLN A 443 -15.84 2.40 20.57
N HIS A 444 -17.12 2.03 20.47
CA HIS A 444 -17.75 1.68 19.20
C HIS A 444 -17.69 2.87 18.21
N CYS A 445 -18.13 4.06 18.63
CA CYS A 445 -18.02 5.28 17.81
C CYS A 445 -16.57 5.59 17.43
N SER A 446 -15.62 5.28 18.31
CA SER A 446 -14.18 5.44 18.07
C SER A 446 -13.60 4.47 17.04
N ASN A 447 -14.26 3.35 16.74
CA ASN A 447 -13.76 2.40 15.74
C ASN A 447 -14.28 2.69 14.32
N TYR A 448 -15.51 3.20 14.18
CA TYR A 448 -16.18 3.32 12.88
C TYR A 448 -16.17 4.74 12.30
N SER A 449 -16.26 5.79 13.13
CA SER A 449 -16.37 7.18 12.67
C SER A 449 -15.02 7.90 12.53
N THR A 450 -13.92 7.20 12.80
CA THR A 450 -12.71 7.82 13.36
C THR A 450 -11.47 7.64 12.50
N GLN A 451 -11.57 7.24 11.22
CA GLN A 451 -10.41 7.37 10.33
C GLN A 451 -9.96 8.83 10.23
N GLU A 452 -10.90 9.78 10.23
CA GLU A 452 -10.62 11.21 10.25
C GLU A 452 -10.05 11.68 11.59
N LEU A 453 -10.60 11.20 12.72
CA LEU A 453 -10.14 11.54 14.07
C LEU A 453 -8.82 10.85 14.45
N GLN A 454 -8.45 9.74 13.80
CA GLN A 454 -7.13 9.11 13.91
C GLN A 454 -6.01 10.05 13.41
N ARG A 455 -6.32 11.01 12.52
CA ARG A 455 -5.39 12.09 12.15
C ARG A 455 -5.06 13.01 13.32
N PHE A 456 -5.92 13.05 14.35
CA PHE A 456 -5.78 13.93 15.52
C PHE A 456 -5.87 13.13 16.83
N PRO A 457 -4.84 12.32 17.17
CA PRO A 457 -4.86 11.45 18.37
C PRO A 457 -5.17 12.22 19.66
N LYS A 458 -4.60 13.42 19.83
CA LYS A 458 -4.86 14.28 21.00
C LYS A 458 -6.31 14.74 21.11
N LEU A 459 -6.95 15.03 19.98
CA LEU A 459 -8.36 15.44 19.95
C LEU A 459 -9.25 14.25 20.29
N HIS A 460 -8.95 13.07 19.76
CA HIS A 460 -9.67 11.84 20.08
C HIS A 460 -9.62 11.53 21.57
N GLU A 461 -8.43 11.54 22.19
CA GLU A 461 -8.27 11.34 23.63
C GLU A 461 -9.08 12.36 24.45
N ALA A 462 -9.03 13.64 24.07
CA ALA A 462 -9.76 14.70 24.76
C ALA A 462 -11.29 14.53 24.66
N ILE A 463 -11.82 14.14 23.49
CA ILE A 463 -13.25 13.87 23.32
C ILE A 463 -13.69 12.71 24.22
N VAL A 464 -12.93 11.60 24.22
CA VAL A 464 -13.23 10.42 25.05
C VAL A 464 -13.21 10.79 26.54
N GLU A 465 -12.23 11.57 26.98
CA GLU A 465 -12.13 12.04 28.37
C GLU A 465 -13.35 12.90 28.77
N VAL A 466 -13.72 13.87 27.94
CA VAL A 466 -14.85 14.78 28.21
C VAL A 466 -16.17 14.00 28.33
N VAL A 467 -16.44 13.08 27.40
CA VAL A 467 -17.68 12.27 27.43
C VAL A 467 -17.68 11.33 28.64
N THR A 468 -16.57 10.66 28.93
CA THR A 468 -16.45 9.77 30.10
C THR A 468 -16.64 10.54 31.41
N SER A 469 -16.03 11.72 31.52
CA SER A 469 -16.20 12.63 32.66
C SER A 469 -17.65 13.08 32.83
N LEU A 470 -18.35 13.39 31.72
CA LEU A 470 -19.77 13.72 31.73
C LEU A 470 -20.61 12.57 32.28
N LEU A 471 -20.40 11.34 31.80
CA LEU A 471 -21.13 10.17 32.29
C LEU A 471 -20.90 9.95 33.79
N ARG A 472 -19.65 10.11 34.26
CA ARG A 472 -19.32 10.01 35.70
C ARG A 472 -20.01 11.09 36.54
N LYS A 473 -20.17 12.31 36.02
CA LYS A 473 -20.90 13.39 36.70
C LYS A 473 -22.40 13.12 36.81
N ARG A 474 -22.99 12.42 35.84
CA ARG A 474 -24.44 12.10 35.81
C ARG A 474 -24.81 10.84 36.60
N LEU A 475 -23.84 9.94 36.82
CA LEU A 475 -24.03 8.70 37.59
C LEU A 475 -24.56 8.92 39.02
N PRO A 476 -23.94 9.74 39.89
CA PRO A 476 -24.41 9.91 41.27
C PRO A 476 -25.80 10.54 41.34
N ILE A 477 -26.12 11.46 40.43
CA ILE A 477 -27.45 12.10 40.34
C ILE A 477 -28.53 11.05 40.02
N THR A 478 -28.21 10.11 39.13
CA THR A 478 -29.13 9.03 38.77
C THR A 478 -29.28 8.02 39.90
N ASN A 479 -28.19 7.67 40.58
CA ASN A 479 -28.22 6.79 41.75
C ASN A 479 -29.04 7.39 42.89
N GLU A 480 -28.90 8.69 43.15
CA GLU A 480 -29.69 9.40 44.16
C GLU A 480 -31.19 9.35 43.82
N MET A 481 -31.56 9.55 42.55
CA MET A 481 -32.94 9.43 42.11
C MET A 481 -33.49 8.01 42.29
N VAL A 482 -32.71 6.98 41.96
CA VAL A 482 -33.11 5.57 42.15
C VAL A 482 -33.28 5.24 43.63
N HIS A 483 -32.36 5.71 44.48
CA HIS A 483 -32.48 5.60 45.93
C HIS A 483 -33.76 6.26 46.44
N ASN A 484 -34.05 7.48 45.96
CA ASN A 484 -35.25 8.22 46.34
C ASN A 484 -36.53 7.50 45.90
N LEU A 485 -36.57 6.87 44.72
CA LEU A 485 -37.72 6.09 44.26
C LEU A 485 -38.04 4.94 45.21
N VAL A 486 -37.02 4.20 45.67
CA VAL A 486 -37.23 3.13 46.66
C VAL A 486 -37.61 3.71 48.02
N ALA A 487 -37.01 4.83 48.43
CA ALA A 487 -37.34 5.51 49.67
C ALA A 487 -38.80 6.01 49.71
N ILE A 488 -39.35 6.44 48.57
CA ILE A 488 -40.77 6.83 48.42
C ILE A 488 -41.67 5.64 48.73
N GLU A 489 -41.38 4.47 48.16
CA GLU A 489 -42.15 3.23 48.43
C GLU A 489 -42.04 2.80 49.90
N LEU A 490 -40.90 3.05 50.56
CA LEU A 490 -40.72 2.80 51.99
C LEU A 490 -41.42 3.83 52.90
N ALA A 491 -41.70 5.03 52.40
CA ALA A 491 -42.28 6.11 53.19
C ALA A 491 -43.75 5.83 53.52
N TYR A 492 -44.52 5.33 52.54
CA TYR A 492 -45.95 5.11 52.70
C TYR A 492 -46.42 3.83 51.98
N ILE A 493 -47.05 2.92 52.73
CA ILE A 493 -47.68 1.71 52.17
C ILE A 493 -49.18 1.98 52.00
N ASN A 494 -49.62 2.09 50.75
CA ASN A 494 -51.02 2.36 50.44
C ASN A 494 -51.87 1.08 50.42
N THR A 495 -52.49 0.76 51.55
CA THR A 495 -53.45 -0.37 51.65
C THR A 495 -54.76 -0.13 50.90
N LYS A 496 -54.98 1.06 50.32
CA LYS A 496 -56.13 1.36 49.45
C LYS A 496 -55.78 1.26 47.96
N HIS A 497 -54.63 0.70 47.62
CA HIS A 497 -54.27 0.48 46.22
C HIS A 497 -55.33 -0.41 45.53
N PRO A 498 -55.78 -0.10 44.30
CA PRO A 498 -56.81 -0.87 43.61
C PRO A 498 -56.51 -2.38 43.58
N ASP A 499 -55.27 -2.75 43.24
CA ASP A 499 -54.85 -4.15 43.14
C ASP A 499 -54.71 -4.85 44.49
N PHE A 500 -54.67 -4.11 45.60
CA PHE A 500 -54.59 -4.69 46.95
C PHE A 500 -55.96 -5.18 47.45
N ALA A 501 -57.04 -4.45 47.11
CA ALA A 501 -58.40 -4.82 47.49
C ALA A 501 -58.87 -6.11 46.81
N ASP A 502 -58.52 -6.30 45.53
CA ASP A 502 -58.84 -7.51 44.78
C ASP A 502 -58.12 -8.75 45.33
N ALA A 503 -56.87 -8.61 45.77
CA ALA A 503 -56.12 -9.70 46.40
C ALA A 503 -56.73 -10.15 47.75
N CYS A 504 -57.15 -9.20 48.60
CA CYS A 504 -57.84 -9.51 49.85
C CYS A 504 -59.23 -10.14 49.62
N GLY A 505 -59.96 -9.71 48.59
CA GLY A 505 -61.25 -10.28 48.20
C GLY A 505 -61.14 -11.74 47.75
N VAL A 506 -60.14 -12.07 46.92
CA VAL A 506 -59.88 -13.44 46.44
C VAL A 506 -59.45 -14.37 47.59
N MET A 507 -58.61 -13.90 48.52
CA MET A 507 -58.21 -14.68 49.70
C MET A 507 -59.37 -14.94 50.66
N ASN A 508 -60.26 -13.97 50.89
CA ASN A 508 -61.44 -14.18 51.73
C ASN A 508 -62.39 -15.23 51.13
N ASN A 509 -62.61 -15.21 49.81
CA ASN A 509 -63.43 -16.21 49.12
C ASN A 509 -62.84 -17.63 49.26
N ASN A 510 -61.51 -17.78 49.10
CA ASN A 510 -60.83 -19.07 49.25
C ASN A 510 -60.87 -19.61 50.70
N ILE A 511 -60.77 -18.73 51.70
CA ILE A 511 -60.85 -19.10 53.13
C ILE A 511 -62.28 -19.51 53.51
N GLU A 512 -63.29 -18.81 52.99
CA GLU A 512 -64.70 -19.19 53.19
C GLU A 512 -65.02 -20.54 52.53
N GLU A 513 -64.46 -20.82 51.36
CA GLU A 513 -64.65 -22.09 50.66
C GLU A 513 -63.98 -23.26 51.40
N GLN A 514 -62.76 -23.06 51.94
CA GLN A 514 -62.11 -24.04 52.81
C GLN A 514 -62.86 -24.25 54.14
N ARG A 515 -63.45 -23.21 54.73
CA ARG A 515 -64.30 -23.33 55.94
C ARG A 515 -65.56 -24.13 55.65
N ARG A 516 -66.22 -23.88 54.50
CA ARG A 516 -67.40 -24.64 54.07
C ARG A 516 -67.09 -26.11 53.84
N ASN A 517 -65.93 -26.44 53.27
CA ASN A 517 -65.50 -27.82 53.09
C ASN A 517 -65.20 -28.52 54.42
N ARG A 518 -64.58 -27.85 55.40
CA ARG A 518 -64.38 -28.43 56.75
C ARG A 518 -65.68 -28.63 57.53
N MET A 519 -66.69 -27.77 57.36
CA MET A 519 -68.00 -27.98 58.00
C MET A 519 -68.79 -29.16 57.41
N ARG A 520 -68.48 -29.59 56.18
CA ARG A 520 -69.08 -30.79 55.55
C ARG A 520 -68.50 -32.11 56.07
N GLU A 521 -67.34 -32.08 56.74
CA GLU A 521 -66.66 -33.28 57.26
C GLU A 521 -66.98 -33.61 58.74
N LEU A 522 -67.85 -32.85 59.40
CA LEU A 522 -68.27 -33.15 60.77
C LEU A 522 -69.29 -34.31 60.79
N PRO A 523 -69.08 -35.39 61.58
CA PRO A 523 -70.02 -36.51 61.66
C PRO A 523 -71.36 -36.07 62.26
N ALA A 524 -72.47 -36.56 61.68
CA ALA A 524 -73.81 -36.32 62.19
C ALA A 524 -73.96 -36.84 63.63
N ALA A 525 -74.55 -36.01 64.49
CA ALA A 525 -74.82 -36.35 65.88
C ALA A 525 -75.69 -37.61 66.00
N VAL A 526 -75.24 -38.56 66.83
CA VAL A 526 -75.97 -39.79 67.16
C VAL A 526 -77.24 -39.42 67.96
N PRO A 527 -78.42 -40.00 67.65
CA PRO A 527 -79.64 -39.70 68.40
C PRO A 527 -79.55 -40.25 69.82
N ARG A 528 -80.04 -39.49 70.81
CA ARG A 528 -80.31 -40.00 72.15
C ARG A 528 -81.69 -40.66 72.16
N ASP A 529 -81.73 -41.94 72.51
CA ASP A 529 -82.87 -42.55 73.21
C ASP A 529 -82.74 -42.29 74.72
#